data_AF-A0A2M7WSG8-F1
#
_entry.id   AF-A0A2M7WSG8-F1
#
_cell.length_a   1.000
_cell.length_b   1.000
_cell.length_c   1.000
_cell.angle_alpha   90.00
_cell.angle_beta   90.00
_cell.angle_gamma   90.00
#
_symmetry.space_group_name_H-M   'P 1'
#
loop_
_entity.id
_entity.type
_entity.pdbx_description
1 polymer ?
#
loop_
_entity_poly.entity_id
_entity_poly.type
_entity_poly.pdbx_seq_one_letter_code
_entity_poly.pdbx_strand_id
1 'polypeptide(L)'
;MRFVVLMAVVMLACVPRAQAAMDTVSIEQQRQWFEQARKDLNKNNMTSFRDLKAKLADYPLTPYLNIWQAREELKQGHDELAIKVIEQHADVPEVINLRVAWIEELAKRKQWTKVSQQFEKTPADIKRLPETFMLANWHSGAKEAALQQFSENWIKGQKVSRVAESLQQNWLKQGHPTHTERWARIDRLALQDQWKQAKEIAGELPKAQQQWLSYWQDVQKKPEQQLAQWPTGIDITVSRMILADGLNRLSREDPAKAWDSLQLVRTKADQGISSAFYSGAEKNIALRAARQHMQAAAGWLNALPVADQDEDTRAWQARLHILNQDWQKAGQVIEAMPQPEQQESNWAYWKARALEMQGKKEAAAPLYAKLAASRGYYSFLSAERLGLPLQMSSDSFQASEAELTALASKPAIIRTYEWLQLG
;
A
#
# COMPACT_ATOMS: atom_id res chain seq x y z
N MET A 1 -81.45 75.28 20.66
CA MET A 1 -81.87 74.13 19.81
C MET A 1 -81.06 74.22 18.52
N ARG A 2 -80.07 73.33 18.29
CA ARG A 2 -80.09 72.14 17.39
C ARG A 2 -80.53 72.48 15.96
N PHE A 3 -79.76 72.22 14.90
CA PHE A 3 -79.41 70.88 14.38
C PHE A 3 -78.14 70.87 13.49
N VAL A 4 -77.50 69.69 13.40
CA VAL A 4 -76.32 69.32 12.57
C VAL A 4 -76.76 68.38 11.44
N VAL A 5 -76.15 68.49 10.25
CA VAL A 5 -76.37 67.61 9.08
C VAL A 5 -75.11 66.77 8.82
N LEU A 6 -75.34 65.48 8.49
CA LEU A 6 -74.36 64.40 8.35
C LEU A 6 -73.83 64.31 6.90
N MET A 7 -72.53 64.02 6.75
CA MET A 7 -71.81 63.86 5.47
C MET A 7 -71.37 62.39 5.33
N ALA A 8 -71.62 61.76 4.18
CA ALA A 8 -71.23 60.38 3.88
C ALA A 8 -70.04 60.37 2.89
N VAL A 9 -68.95 59.68 3.26
CA VAL A 9 -67.77 59.44 2.41
C VAL A 9 -67.53 57.94 2.32
N VAL A 10 -67.41 57.44 1.09
CA VAL A 10 -67.17 56.03 0.72
C VAL A 10 -65.68 55.71 0.83
N MET A 11 -65.30 54.71 1.64
CA MET A 11 -63.94 54.16 1.69
C MET A 11 -63.80 52.97 0.72
N LEU A 12 -62.81 53.03 -0.18
CA LEU A 12 -62.29 51.86 -0.90
C LEU A 12 -61.34 51.07 0.00
N ALA A 13 -61.61 49.78 0.23
CA ALA A 13 -60.72 48.86 0.91
C ALA A 13 -59.70 48.25 -0.08
N CYS A 14 -58.41 48.53 0.13
CA CYS A 14 -57.31 47.81 -0.50
C CYS A 14 -57.12 46.45 0.19
N VAL A 15 -57.30 45.35 -0.54
CA VAL A 15 -56.95 44.01 -0.07
C VAL A 15 -55.49 43.73 -0.47
N PRO A 16 -54.58 43.42 0.47
CA PRO A 16 -53.23 42.97 0.12
C PRO A 16 -53.30 41.54 -0.44
N ARG A 17 -52.82 41.38 -1.68
CA ARG A 17 -52.68 40.10 -2.36
C ARG A 17 -51.41 39.44 -1.82
N ALA A 18 -51.55 38.49 -0.89
CA ALA A 18 -50.44 37.66 -0.44
C ALA A 18 -49.92 36.82 -1.63
N GLN A 19 -48.69 37.09 -2.06
CA GLN A 19 -47.93 36.17 -2.90
C GLN A 19 -47.53 34.98 -2.03
N ALA A 20 -48.06 33.80 -2.34
CA ALA A 20 -47.60 32.55 -1.77
C ALA A 20 -46.12 32.37 -2.14
N ALA A 21 -45.24 32.35 -1.14
CA ALA A 21 -43.88 31.85 -1.29
C ALA A 21 -43.99 30.38 -1.73
N MET A 22 -43.34 30.00 -2.83
CA MET A 22 -43.13 28.58 -3.10
C MET A 22 -42.23 28.06 -1.98
N ASP A 23 -42.72 27.13 -1.16
CA ASP A 23 -41.96 26.49 -0.10
C ASP A 23 -40.79 25.70 -0.71
N THR A 24 -39.63 26.35 -0.86
CA THR A 24 -38.38 25.67 -1.18
C THR A 24 -37.99 24.83 0.03
N VAL A 25 -37.96 23.51 -0.12
CA VAL A 25 -37.52 22.58 0.92
C VAL A 25 -36.14 22.98 1.43
N SER A 26 -35.97 23.17 2.74
CA SER A 26 -34.68 23.53 3.33
C SER A 26 -33.66 22.38 3.23
N ILE A 27 -32.38 22.72 3.18
CA ILE A 27 -31.28 21.75 3.14
C ILE A 27 -31.27 20.86 4.40
N GLU A 28 -31.65 21.40 5.55
CA GLU A 28 -31.82 20.65 6.80
C GLU A 28 -32.92 19.59 6.69
N GLN A 29 -34.03 19.92 6.03
CA GLN A 29 -35.11 18.96 5.80
C GLN A 29 -34.68 17.86 4.83
N GLN A 30 -33.90 18.20 3.80
CA GLN A 30 -33.32 17.23 2.86
C GLN A 30 -32.34 16.28 3.57
N ARG A 31 -31.50 16.79 4.48
CA ARG A 31 -30.61 15.95 5.33
C ARG A 31 -31.41 14.94 6.14
N GLN A 32 -32.47 15.37 6.82
CA GLN A 32 -33.34 14.46 7.59
C GLN A 32 -34.00 13.40 6.70
N TRP A 33 -34.51 13.80 5.53
CA TRP A 33 -35.09 12.84 4.57
C TRP A 33 -34.06 11.87 4.04
N PHE A 34 -32.83 12.30 3.78
CA PHE A 34 -31.74 11.43 3.33
C PHE A 34 -31.40 10.37 4.38
N GLU A 35 -31.23 10.77 5.63
CA GLU A 35 -30.98 9.83 6.73
C GLU A 35 -32.15 8.85 6.92
N GLN A 36 -33.38 9.34 6.84
CA GLN A 36 -34.56 8.48 6.96
C GLN A 36 -34.67 7.52 5.77
N ALA A 37 -34.43 7.97 4.54
CA ALA A 37 -34.40 7.11 3.36
C ALA A 37 -33.34 6.01 3.50
N ARG A 38 -32.13 6.35 3.99
CA ARG A 38 -31.09 5.36 4.30
C ARG A 38 -31.57 4.32 5.33
N LYS A 39 -32.23 4.76 6.42
CA LYS A 39 -32.79 3.87 7.44
C LYS A 39 -33.88 2.96 6.87
N ASP A 40 -34.75 3.51 6.02
CA ASP A 40 -35.85 2.77 5.39
C ASP A 40 -35.33 1.73 4.41
N LEU A 41 -34.31 2.06 3.60
CA LEU A 41 -33.63 1.10 2.73
C LEU A 41 -33.05 -0.07 3.53
N ASN A 42 -32.33 0.22 4.62
CA ASN A 42 -31.76 -0.82 5.49
C ASN A 42 -32.83 -1.72 6.14
N LYS A 43 -34.04 -1.20 6.36
CA LYS A 43 -35.19 -1.93 6.89
C LYS A 43 -36.07 -2.57 5.79
N ASN A 44 -35.66 -2.46 4.52
CA ASN A 44 -36.44 -2.89 3.36
C ASN A 44 -37.85 -2.24 3.25
N ASN A 45 -38.03 -1.04 3.81
CA ASN A 45 -39.26 -0.26 3.68
C ASN A 45 -39.26 0.52 2.35
N MET A 46 -39.46 -0.21 1.26
CA MET A 46 -39.26 0.32 -0.10
C MET A 46 -40.26 1.39 -0.54
N THR A 47 -41.46 1.42 0.03
CA THR A 47 -42.45 2.48 -0.27
C THR A 47 -41.96 3.82 0.27
N SER A 48 -41.68 3.89 1.58
CA SER A 48 -41.18 5.11 2.22
C SER A 48 -39.84 5.56 1.63
N PHE A 49 -38.93 4.61 1.35
CA PHE A 49 -37.66 4.91 0.69
C PHE A 49 -37.85 5.60 -0.67
N ARG A 50 -38.74 5.09 -1.53
CA ARG A 50 -39.00 5.69 -2.86
C ARG A 50 -39.62 7.08 -2.74
N ASP A 51 -40.56 7.26 -1.81
CA ASP A 51 -41.22 8.55 -1.58
C ASP A 51 -40.22 9.61 -1.08
N LEU A 52 -39.36 9.25 -0.13
CA LEU A 52 -38.33 10.16 0.39
C LEU A 52 -37.26 10.46 -0.66
N LYS A 53 -36.81 9.44 -1.39
CA LYS A 53 -35.82 9.60 -2.47
C LYS A 53 -36.33 10.51 -3.59
N ALA A 54 -37.61 10.44 -3.95
CA ALA A 54 -38.21 11.32 -4.95
C ALA A 54 -38.16 12.81 -4.54
N LYS A 55 -38.24 13.10 -3.23
CA LYS A 55 -38.10 14.45 -2.69
C LYS A 55 -36.65 14.98 -2.65
N LEU A 56 -35.67 14.11 -2.92
CA LEU A 56 -34.24 14.39 -2.84
C LEU A 56 -33.56 14.48 -4.21
N ALA A 57 -34.30 14.69 -5.30
CA ALA A 57 -33.74 14.65 -6.66
C ALA A 57 -32.49 15.54 -6.83
N ASP A 58 -32.52 16.75 -6.26
CA ASP A 58 -31.42 17.73 -6.35
C ASP A 58 -30.47 17.71 -5.14
N TYR A 59 -30.70 16.82 -4.16
CA TYR A 59 -29.86 16.74 -2.97
C TYR A 59 -28.50 16.12 -3.30
N PRO A 60 -27.36 16.74 -2.91
CA PRO A 60 -26.03 16.29 -3.33
C PRO A 60 -25.69 14.83 -3.03
N LEU A 61 -26.23 14.26 -1.94
CA LEU A 61 -25.94 12.88 -1.52
C LEU A 61 -26.89 11.83 -2.11
N THR A 62 -27.90 12.21 -2.89
CA THR A 62 -28.83 11.26 -3.53
C THR A 62 -28.18 10.17 -4.37
N PRO A 63 -27.03 10.40 -5.07
CA PRO A 63 -26.24 9.33 -5.68
C PRO A 63 -25.94 8.16 -4.75
N TYR A 64 -25.69 8.40 -3.45
CA TYR A 64 -25.44 7.33 -2.49
C TYR A 64 -26.67 6.46 -2.24
N LEU A 65 -27.87 7.04 -2.19
CA LEU A 65 -29.12 6.26 -2.11
C LEU A 65 -29.33 5.39 -3.35
N ASN A 66 -28.95 5.89 -4.54
CA ASN A 66 -28.98 5.09 -5.77
C ASN A 66 -28.03 3.91 -5.68
N ILE A 67 -26.80 4.15 -5.22
CA ILE A 67 -25.74 3.14 -5.07
C ILE A 67 -26.16 2.05 -4.08
N TRP A 68 -26.68 2.44 -2.91
CA TRP A 68 -27.11 1.48 -1.90
C TRP A 68 -28.33 0.68 -2.36
N GLN A 69 -29.31 1.31 -3.02
CA GLN A 69 -30.43 0.57 -3.60
C GLN A 69 -29.95 -0.44 -4.64
N ALA A 70 -29.08 -0.02 -5.56
CA ALA A 70 -28.51 -0.92 -6.57
C ALA A 70 -27.80 -2.13 -5.93
N ARG A 71 -27.12 -1.91 -4.80
CA ARG A 71 -26.46 -2.99 -4.05
C ARG A 71 -27.46 -3.98 -3.46
N GLU A 72 -28.62 -3.53 -2.98
CA GLU A 72 -29.67 -4.43 -2.49
C GLU A 72 -30.33 -5.23 -3.63
N GLU A 73 -30.59 -4.59 -4.78
CA GLU A 73 -31.13 -5.25 -5.97
C GLU A 73 -30.20 -6.34 -6.52
N LEU A 74 -28.87 -6.11 -6.47
CA LEU A 74 -27.88 -7.12 -6.86
C LEU A 74 -27.99 -8.41 -6.03
N LYS A 75 -28.28 -8.31 -4.73
CA LYS A 75 -28.47 -9.50 -3.86
C LYS A 75 -29.71 -10.31 -4.27
N GLN A 76 -30.67 -9.68 -4.94
CA GLN A 76 -31.86 -10.34 -5.49
C GLN A 76 -31.61 -10.88 -6.92
N GLY A 77 -30.43 -10.61 -7.49
CA GLY A 77 -30.05 -11.05 -8.81
C GLY A 77 -30.42 -10.08 -9.94
N HIS A 78 -30.84 -8.85 -9.63
CA HIS A 78 -31.16 -7.81 -10.62
C HIS A 78 -29.94 -6.92 -10.87
N ASP A 79 -29.45 -6.91 -12.11
CA ASP A 79 -28.20 -6.21 -12.48
C ASP A 79 -28.45 -4.80 -13.04
N GLU A 80 -29.66 -4.54 -13.52
CA GLU A 80 -30.00 -3.39 -14.38
C GLU A 80 -29.73 -2.06 -13.68
N LEU A 81 -30.12 -1.97 -12.40
CA LEU A 81 -29.92 -0.76 -11.62
C LEU A 81 -28.44 -0.53 -11.33
N ALA A 82 -27.67 -1.59 -11.05
CA ALA A 82 -26.24 -1.47 -10.80
C ALA A 82 -25.49 -0.99 -12.04
N ILE A 83 -25.78 -1.57 -13.21
CA ILE A 83 -25.20 -1.14 -14.49
C ILE A 83 -25.41 0.36 -14.71
N LYS A 84 -26.66 0.81 -14.58
CA LYS A 84 -27.03 2.22 -14.76
C LYS A 84 -26.33 3.13 -13.75
N VAL A 85 -26.32 2.76 -12.47
CA VAL A 85 -25.77 3.60 -11.40
C VAL A 85 -24.26 3.71 -11.48
N ILE A 86 -23.56 2.62 -11.84
CA ILE A 86 -22.11 2.63 -12.02
C ILE A 86 -21.69 3.61 -13.12
N GLU A 87 -22.47 3.69 -14.21
CA GLU A 87 -22.18 4.59 -15.32
C GLU A 87 -22.56 6.05 -15.01
N GLN A 88 -23.72 6.26 -14.39
CA GLN A 88 -24.22 7.61 -14.10
C GLN A 88 -23.45 8.34 -12.99
N HIS A 89 -22.91 7.61 -12.02
CA HIS A 89 -22.28 8.18 -10.82
C HIS A 89 -20.80 7.80 -10.71
N ALA A 90 -20.12 7.62 -11.83
CA ALA A 90 -18.71 7.19 -11.87
C ALA A 90 -17.74 8.12 -11.10
N ASP A 91 -18.14 9.36 -10.84
CA ASP A 91 -17.41 10.36 -10.03
C ASP A 91 -17.61 10.20 -8.51
N VAL A 92 -18.51 9.31 -8.07
CA VAL A 92 -18.79 9.04 -6.66
C VAL A 92 -17.90 7.87 -6.18
N PRO A 93 -17.04 8.06 -5.16
CA PRO A 93 -16.11 7.02 -4.71
C PRO A 93 -16.77 5.69 -4.33
N GLU A 94 -17.97 5.73 -3.76
CA GLU A 94 -18.72 4.54 -3.33
C GLU A 94 -19.14 3.62 -4.50
N VAL A 95 -19.16 4.12 -5.74
CA VAL A 95 -19.43 3.28 -6.93
C VAL A 95 -18.41 2.15 -7.08
N ILE A 96 -17.18 2.34 -6.59
CA ILE A 96 -16.18 1.27 -6.58
C ILE A 96 -16.69 0.05 -5.79
N ASN A 97 -17.32 0.28 -4.63
CA ASN A 97 -17.86 -0.80 -3.80
C ASN A 97 -19.05 -1.49 -4.48
N LEU A 98 -19.90 -0.74 -5.18
CA LEU A 98 -21.01 -1.31 -5.95
C LEU A 98 -20.51 -2.19 -7.10
N ARG A 99 -19.50 -1.72 -7.85
CA ARG A 99 -18.92 -2.49 -8.95
C ARG A 99 -18.25 -3.76 -8.46
N VAL A 100 -17.50 -3.70 -7.36
CA VAL A 100 -16.92 -4.89 -6.70
C VAL A 100 -18.01 -5.88 -6.29
N ALA A 101 -19.07 -5.41 -5.62
CA ALA A 101 -20.19 -6.28 -5.24
C ALA A 101 -20.88 -6.91 -6.46
N TRP A 102 -21.04 -6.15 -7.55
CA TRP A 102 -21.62 -6.69 -8.79
C TRP A 102 -20.76 -7.81 -9.39
N ILE A 103 -19.44 -7.62 -9.45
CA ILE A 103 -18.50 -8.65 -9.93
C ILE A 103 -18.60 -9.92 -9.07
N GLU A 104 -18.68 -9.79 -7.75
CA GLU A 104 -18.86 -10.93 -6.84
C GLU A 104 -20.19 -11.66 -7.06
N GLU A 105 -21.30 -10.94 -7.23
CA GLU A 105 -22.60 -11.54 -7.52
C GLU A 105 -22.65 -12.21 -8.90
N LEU A 106 -21.99 -11.64 -9.91
CA LEU A 106 -21.80 -12.29 -11.21
C LEU A 106 -21.01 -13.61 -11.08
N ALA A 107 -19.94 -13.60 -10.29
CA ALA A 107 -19.12 -14.80 -10.04
C ALA A 107 -19.89 -15.88 -9.28
N LYS A 108 -20.68 -15.51 -8.25
CA LYS A 108 -21.58 -16.44 -7.53
C LYS A 108 -22.58 -17.11 -8.48
N ARG A 109 -23.10 -16.35 -9.44
CA ARG A 109 -24.01 -16.84 -10.51
C ARG A 109 -23.27 -17.49 -11.69
N LYS A 110 -21.95 -17.69 -11.60
CA LYS A 110 -21.08 -18.29 -12.64
C LYS A 110 -21.14 -17.59 -14.00
N GLN A 111 -21.45 -16.29 -14.03
CA GLN A 111 -21.50 -15.48 -15.25
C GLN A 111 -20.10 -15.00 -15.65
N TRP A 112 -19.17 -15.94 -15.87
CA TRP A 112 -17.74 -15.66 -16.02
C TRP A 112 -17.40 -14.75 -17.19
N THR A 113 -18.13 -14.84 -18.32
CA THR A 113 -17.97 -13.91 -19.45
C THR A 113 -18.21 -12.46 -19.03
N LYS A 114 -19.25 -12.20 -18.23
CA LYS A 114 -19.53 -10.84 -17.73
C LYS A 114 -18.50 -10.40 -16.70
N VAL A 115 -18.03 -11.31 -15.85
CA VAL A 115 -16.95 -11.03 -14.89
C VAL A 115 -15.69 -10.58 -15.63
N SER A 116 -15.26 -11.31 -16.67
CA SER A 116 -14.10 -10.94 -17.50
C SER A 116 -14.28 -9.56 -18.13
N GLN A 117 -15.44 -9.26 -18.70
CA GLN A 117 -15.75 -7.94 -19.27
C GLN A 117 -15.63 -6.81 -18.24
N GLN A 118 -16.03 -7.04 -16.99
CA GLN A 118 -15.88 -6.02 -15.94
C GLN A 118 -14.41 -5.76 -15.61
N PHE A 119 -13.57 -6.79 -15.54
CA PHE A 119 -12.13 -6.62 -15.31
C PHE A 119 -11.42 -5.96 -16.49
N GLU A 120 -11.85 -6.22 -17.73
CA GLU A 120 -11.35 -5.52 -18.91
C GLU A 120 -11.73 -4.03 -18.88
N LYS A 121 -12.98 -3.71 -18.52
CA LYS A 121 -13.44 -2.32 -18.36
C LYS A 121 -12.72 -1.60 -17.22
N THR A 122 -12.42 -2.31 -16.11
CA THR A 122 -11.77 -1.74 -14.93
C THR A 122 -10.65 -2.63 -14.38
N PRO A 123 -9.44 -2.61 -14.97
CA PRO A 123 -8.33 -3.46 -14.54
C PRO A 123 -7.88 -3.22 -13.08
N ALA A 124 -8.16 -2.04 -12.54
CA ALA A 124 -7.85 -1.70 -11.14
C ALA A 124 -8.55 -2.62 -10.12
N ASP A 125 -9.67 -3.26 -10.47
CA ASP A 125 -10.40 -4.14 -9.56
C ASP A 125 -9.81 -5.54 -9.44
N ILE A 126 -8.88 -5.92 -10.33
CA ILE A 126 -8.14 -7.20 -10.22
C ILE A 126 -7.43 -7.30 -8.86
N LYS A 127 -6.85 -6.19 -8.39
CA LYS A 127 -6.19 -6.13 -7.08
C LYS A 127 -7.17 -6.30 -5.91
N ARG A 128 -8.45 -5.97 -6.11
CA ARG A 128 -9.50 -6.09 -5.09
C ARG A 128 -10.10 -7.50 -5.05
N LEU A 129 -10.20 -8.15 -6.20
CA LEU A 129 -10.83 -9.46 -6.38
C LEU A 129 -9.91 -10.47 -7.08
N PRO A 130 -8.71 -10.76 -6.54
CA PRO A 130 -7.71 -11.59 -7.22
C PRO A 130 -8.18 -13.03 -7.46
N GLU A 131 -8.93 -13.63 -6.52
CA GLU A 131 -9.48 -14.98 -6.68
C GLU A 131 -10.56 -15.02 -7.77
N THR A 132 -11.47 -14.04 -7.79
CA THR A 132 -12.51 -13.95 -8.82
C THR A 132 -11.91 -13.77 -10.21
N PHE A 133 -10.85 -12.96 -10.34
CA PHE A 133 -10.11 -12.80 -11.60
C PHE A 133 -9.45 -14.11 -12.05
N MET A 134 -8.81 -14.85 -11.13
CA MET A 134 -8.25 -16.17 -11.41
C MET A 134 -9.30 -17.14 -11.97
N LEU A 135 -10.48 -17.18 -11.34
CA LEU A 135 -11.58 -18.05 -11.77
C LEU A 135 -12.17 -17.59 -13.10
N ALA A 136 -12.24 -16.28 -13.34
CA ALA A 136 -12.65 -15.75 -14.64
C ALA A 136 -11.71 -16.23 -15.76
N ASN A 137 -10.39 -16.15 -15.56
CA ASN A 137 -9.39 -16.68 -16.49
C ASN A 137 -9.54 -18.19 -16.73
N TRP A 138 -9.78 -18.95 -15.66
CA TRP A 138 -10.03 -20.39 -15.74
C TRP A 138 -11.23 -20.71 -16.65
N HIS A 139 -12.32 -19.96 -16.49
CA HIS A 139 -13.56 -20.19 -17.24
C HIS A 139 -13.57 -19.55 -18.63
N SER A 140 -12.76 -18.51 -18.89
CA SER A 140 -12.63 -17.86 -20.20
C SER A 140 -11.64 -18.54 -21.15
N GLY A 141 -10.90 -19.55 -20.67
CA GLY A 141 -9.97 -20.35 -21.47
C GLY A 141 -8.49 -20.04 -21.24
N ALA A 142 -8.17 -19.00 -20.47
CA ALA A 142 -6.79 -18.69 -20.04
C ALA A 142 -6.37 -19.59 -18.86
N LYS A 143 -6.38 -20.91 -19.08
CA LYS A 143 -6.23 -21.93 -18.03
C LYS A 143 -4.84 -21.94 -17.41
N GLU A 144 -3.79 -21.79 -18.20
CA GLU A 144 -2.40 -21.80 -17.75
C GLU A 144 -2.13 -20.65 -16.79
N ALA A 145 -2.61 -19.44 -17.12
CA ALA A 145 -2.50 -18.27 -16.24
C ALA A 145 -3.25 -18.47 -14.91
N ALA A 146 -4.46 -19.04 -14.97
CA ALA A 146 -5.24 -19.34 -13.78
C ALA A 146 -4.56 -20.39 -12.87
N LEU A 147 -3.97 -21.43 -13.47
CA LEU A 147 -3.22 -22.46 -12.75
C LEU A 147 -1.96 -21.91 -12.11
N GLN A 148 -1.20 -21.06 -12.81
CA GLN A 148 -0.04 -20.38 -12.24
C GLN A 148 -0.43 -19.51 -11.04
N GLN A 149 -1.49 -18.71 -11.17
CA GLN A 149 -1.98 -17.89 -10.06
C GLN A 149 -2.46 -18.75 -8.88
N PHE A 150 -3.09 -19.90 -9.16
CA PHE A 150 -3.48 -20.85 -8.12
C PHE A 150 -2.27 -21.45 -7.40
N SER A 151 -1.21 -21.83 -8.13
CA SER A 151 0.06 -22.26 -7.54
C SER A 151 0.63 -21.22 -6.59
N GLU A 152 0.69 -19.95 -7.01
CA GLU A 152 1.17 -18.86 -6.18
C GLU A 152 0.34 -18.68 -4.90
N ASN A 153 -0.98 -18.80 -5.00
CA ASN A 153 -1.88 -18.72 -3.86
C ASN A 153 -1.72 -19.92 -2.91
N TRP A 154 -1.54 -21.12 -3.46
CA TRP A 154 -1.26 -22.34 -2.69
C TRP A 154 0.06 -22.24 -1.95
N ILE A 155 1.13 -21.76 -2.61
CA ILE A 155 2.43 -21.49 -1.99
C ILE A 155 2.27 -20.49 -0.83
N LYS A 156 1.46 -19.44 -1.03
CA LYS A 156 1.17 -18.42 0.00
C LYS A 156 0.33 -18.96 1.17
N GLY A 157 -0.18 -20.20 1.09
CA GLY A 157 -1.02 -20.81 2.11
C GLY A 157 -2.44 -20.26 2.13
N GLN A 158 -2.91 -19.66 1.03
CA GLN A 158 -4.28 -19.18 0.93
C GLN A 158 -5.26 -20.36 0.97
N LYS A 159 -6.40 -20.14 1.62
CA LYS A 159 -7.48 -21.15 1.67
C LYS A 159 -8.09 -21.29 0.28
N VAL A 160 -8.28 -22.52 -0.15
CA VAL A 160 -9.01 -22.81 -1.39
C VAL A 160 -10.50 -22.66 -1.09
N SER A 161 -11.17 -21.75 -1.80
CA SER A 161 -12.61 -21.60 -1.69
C SER A 161 -13.34 -22.73 -2.41
N ARG A 162 -14.60 -22.94 -2.05
CA ARG A 162 -15.47 -23.94 -2.69
C ARG A 162 -15.61 -23.72 -4.21
N VAL A 163 -15.62 -22.46 -4.65
CA VAL A 163 -15.77 -22.13 -6.08
C VAL A 163 -14.51 -22.45 -6.89
N ALA A 164 -13.34 -22.56 -6.23
CA ALA A 164 -12.07 -22.94 -6.85
C ALA A 164 -11.81 -24.46 -6.87
N GLU A 165 -12.70 -25.31 -6.35
CA GLU A 165 -12.50 -26.77 -6.27
C GLU A 165 -12.24 -27.42 -7.63
N SER A 166 -12.96 -27.00 -8.68
CA SER A 166 -12.76 -27.56 -10.03
C SER A 166 -11.39 -27.22 -10.62
N LEU A 167 -10.90 -26.01 -10.35
CA LEU A 167 -9.57 -25.56 -10.73
C LEU A 167 -8.51 -26.35 -9.94
N GLN A 168 -8.69 -26.49 -8.62
CA GLN A 168 -7.80 -27.30 -7.76
C GLN A 168 -7.69 -28.74 -8.26
N GLN A 169 -8.81 -29.38 -8.62
CA GLN A 169 -8.79 -30.75 -9.15
C GLN A 169 -7.99 -30.84 -10.47
N ASN A 170 -8.10 -29.83 -11.34
CA ASN A 170 -7.31 -29.79 -12.57
C ASN A 170 -5.83 -29.58 -12.27
N TRP A 171 -5.51 -28.67 -11.36
CA TRP A 171 -4.16 -28.38 -10.88
C TRP A 171 -3.49 -29.65 -10.34
N LEU A 172 -4.19 -30.41 -9.50
CA LEU A 172 -3.71 -31.71 -9.00
C LEU A 172 -3.48 -32.73 -10.14
N LYS A 173 -4.40 -32.82 -11.10
CA LYS A 173 -4.28 -33.73 -12.27
C LYS A 173 -3.07 -33.39 -13.16
N GLN A 174 -2.62 -32.13 -13.17
CA GLN A 174 -1.42 -31.71 -13.89
C GLN A 174 -0.12 -31.98 -13.14
N GLY A 175 -0.18 -32.67 -11.99
CA GLY A 175 1.01 -33.05 -11.22
C GLY A 175 1.46 -31.98 -10.22
N HIS A 176 0.64 -30.98 -9.95
CA HIS A 176 0.89 -30.02 -8.89
C HIS A 176 0.39 -30.54 -7.51
N PRO A 177 0.94 -30.05 -6.39
CA PRO A 177 2.11 -29.18 -6.32
C PRO A 177 3.37 -29.94 -6.71
N THR A 178 4.17 -29.32 -7.57
CA THR A 178 5.51 -29.78 -7.96
C THR A 178 6.45 -29.74 -6.75
N HIS A 179 7.59 -30.42 -6.83
CA HIS A 179 8.60 -30.36 -5.77
C HIS A 179 9.05 -28.92 -5.48
N THR A 180 9.20 -28.09 -6.51
CA THR A 180 9.59 -26.68 -6.36
C THR A 180 8.53 -25.89 -5.61
N GLU A 181 7.25 -26.08 -5.92
CA GLU A 181 6.16 -25.38 -5.22
C GLU A 181 6.06 -25.84 -3.77
N ARG A 182 6.23 -27.14 -3.49
CA ARG A 182 6.28 -27.68 -2.13
C ARG A 182 7.39 -27.03 -1.32
N TRP A 183 8.60 -26.96 -1.86
CA TRP A 183 9.72 -26.30 -1.20
C TRP A 183 9.47 -24.81 -0.97
N ALA A 184 8.88 -24.10 -1.94
CA ALA A 184 8.50 -22.70 -1.76
C ALA A 184 7.46 -22.49 -0.64
N ARG A 185 6.51 -23.43 -0.49
CA ARG A 185 5.56 -23.40 0.63
C ARG A 185 6.22 -23.77 1.95
N ILE A 186 7.07 -24.80 1.97
CA ILE A 186 7.86 -25.22 3.14
C ILE A 186 8.71 -24.05 3.64
N ASP A 187 9.35 -23.30 2.74
CA ASP A 187 10.14 -22.12 3.08
C ASP A 187 9.33 -21.08 3.85
N ARG A 188 8.15 -20.73 3.35
CA ARG A 188 7.25 -19.80 4.04
C ARG A 188 6.82 -20.31 5.41
N LEU A 189 6.52 -21.60 5.55
CA LEU A 189 6.14 -22.22 6.81
C LEU A 189 7.32 -22.26 7.79
N ALA A 190 8.53 -22.59 7.31
CA ALA A 190 9.76 -22.63 8.10
C ALA A 190 10.12 -21.24 8.65
N LEU A 191 10.00 -20.19 7.83
CA LEU A 191 10.22 -18.79 8.25
C LEU A 191 9.20 -18.31 9.30
N GLN A 192 8.06 -19.00 9.44
CA GLN A 192 7.03 -18.75 10.48
C GLN A 192 7.10 -19.76 11.62
N ASP A 193 8.14 -20.58 11.69
CA ASP A 193 8.34 -21.66 12.66
C ASP A 193 7.20 -22.72 12.67
N GLN A 194 6.42 -22.81 11.58
CA GLN A 194 5.27 -23.71 11.40
C GLN A 194 5.68 -25.12 10.94
N TRP A 195 6.60 -25.74 11.68
CA TRP A 195 7.25 -26.99 11.29
C TRP A 195 6.33 -28.20 11.20
N LYS A 196 5.22 -28.23 11.95
CA LYS A 196 4.21 -29.30 11.83
C LYS A 196 3.62 -29.32 10.42
N GLN A 197 3.19 -28.16 9.94
CA GLN A 197 2.61 -28.02 8.59
C GLN A 197 3.68 -28.21 7.51
N ALA A 198 4.90 -27.73 7.73
CA ALA A 198 6.00 -27.97 6.79
C ALA A 198 6.26 -29.48 6.59
N LYS A 199 6.22 -30.27 7.68
CA LYS A 199 6.37 -31.74 7.64
C LYS A 199 5.21 -32.42 6.91
N GLU A 200 3.98 -31.94 7.10
CA GLU A 200 2.81 -32.45 6.36
C GLU A 200 2.99 -32.24 4.86
N ILE A 201 3.41 -31.05 4.42
CA ILE A 201 3.67 -30.75 2.99
C ILE A 201 4.84 -31.58 2.42
N ALA A 202 5.87 -31.81 3.24
CA ALA A 202 7.05 -32.57 2.84
C ALA A 202 6.81 -34.09 2.70
N GLY A 203 5.69 -34.62 3.21
CA GLY A 203 5.39 -36.06 3.17
C GLY A 203 5.36 -36.66 1.76
N GLU A 204 5.04 -35.85 0.75
CA GLU A 204 5.01 -36.25 -0.66
C GLU A 204 6.33 -35.96 -1.41
N LEU A 205 7.35 -35.39 -0.75
CA LEU A 205 8.69 -35.27 -1.32
C LEU A 205 9.44 -36.60 -1.21
N PRO A 206 10.46 -36.86 -2.06
CA PRO A 206 11.35 -38.01 -1.89
C PRO A 206 11.98 -38.06 -0.50
N LYS A 207 12.10 -39.26 0.10
CA LYS A 207 12.67 -39.43 1.46
C LYS A 207 14.04 -38.77 1.65
N ALA A 208 14.89 -38.81 0.63
CA ALA A 208 16.21 -38.18 0.64
C ALA A 208 16.16 -36.65 0.77
N GLN A 209 15.05 -36.01 0.41
CA GLN A 209 14.84 -34.56 0.56
C GLN A 209 14.23 -34.21 1.91
N GLN A 210 13.43 -35.11 2.50
CA GLN A 210 12.75 -34.84 3.78
C GLN A 210 13.73 -34.64 4.94
N GLN A 211 14.91 -35.26 4.91
CA GLN A 211 15.94 -35.08 5.94
C GLN A 211 16.40 -33.62 6.09
N TRP A 212 16.32 -32.82 5.03
CA TRP A 212 16.75 -31.42 5.04
C TRP A 212 15.83 -30.53 5.87
N LEU A 213 14.58 -30.95 6.16
CA LEU A 213 13.71 -30.23 7.09
C LEU A 213 14.30 -30.26 8.50
N SER A 214 14.77 -31.42 8.96
CA SER A 214 15.39 -31.57 10.27
C SER A 214 16.67 -30.74 10.37
N TYR A 215 17.53 -30.80 9.34
CA TYR A 215 18.73 -29.97 9.29
C TYR A 215 18.40 -28.47 9.32
N TRP A 216 17.37 -28.03 8.59
CA TRP A 216 16.93 -26.63 8.64
C TRP A 216 16.43 -26.24 10.03
N GLN A 217 15.66 -27.09 10.71
CA GLN A 217 15.27 -26.85 12.11
C GLN A 217 16.48 -26.66 13.03
N ASP A 218 17.55 -27.45 12.82
CA ASP A 218 18.77 -27.33 13.61
C ASP A 218 19.55 -26.05 13.26
N VAL A 219 19.58 -25.65 11.99
CA VAL A 219 20.13 -24.35 11.55
C VAL A 219 19.38 -23.19 12.22
N GLN A 220 18.05 -23.24 12.34
CA GLN A 220 17.30 -22.19 13.04
C GLN A 220 17.65 -22.08 14.52
N LYS A 221 17.97 -23.20 15.18
CA LYS A 221 18.29 -23.24 16.61
C LYS A 221 19.75 -22.90 16.90
N LYS A 222 20.67 -23.33 16.03
CA LYS A 222 22.12 -23.21 16.22
C LYS A 222 22.80 -22.83 14.89
N PRO A 223 22.52 -21.63 14.35
CA PRO A 223 22.92 -21.30 12.99
C PRO A 223 24.43 -21.31 12.78
N GLU A 224 25.22 -20.72 13.70
CA GLU A 224 26.69 -20.72 13.61
C GLU A 224 27.26 -22.15 13.53
N GLN A 225 26.86 -23.03 14.46
CA GLN A 225 27.34 -24.40 14.51
C GLN A 225 26.97 -25.18 13.24
N GLN A 226 25.72 -25.09 12.80
CA GLN A 226 25.23 -25.88 11.67
C GLN A 226 25.76 -25.37 10.33
N LEU A 227 25.92 -24.05 10.15
CA LEU A 227 26.54 -23.47 8.97
C LEU A 227 28.03 -23.86 8.86
N ALA A 228 28.73 -23.98 9.99
CA ALA A 228 30.10 -24.49 10.01
C ALA A 228 30.21 -25.96 9.58
N GLN A 229 29.17 -26.76 9.83
CA GLN A 229 29.07 -28.18 9.48
C GLN A 229 28.17 -28.42 8.26
N TRP A 230 28.27 -27.54 7.25
CA TRP A 230 27.43 -27.62 6.05
C TRP A 230 27.49 -29.00 5.37
N PRO A 231 26.35 -29.68 5.14
CA PRO A 231 26.31 -31.03 4.58
C PRO A 231 26.56 -31.05 3.07
N THR A 232 27.04 -32.18 2.56
CA THR A 232 27.16 -32.45 1.12
C THR A 232 25.87 -33.04 0.55
N GLY A 233 25.58 -32.78 -0.74
CA GLY A 233 24.46 -33.44 -1.45
C GLY A 233 23.08 -32.83 -1.19
N ILE A 234 23.02 -31.66 -0.55
CA ILE A 234 21.80 -30.86 -0.47
C ILE A 234 21.46 -30.26 -1.84
N ASP A 235 20.18 -30.30 -2.21
CA ASP A 235 19.71 -29.67 -3.45
C ASP A 235 19.91 -28.15 -3.40
N ILE A 236 20.35 -27.57 -4.50
CA ILE A 236 20.68 -26.15 -4.64
C ILE A 236 19.55 -25.19 -4.23
N THR A 237 18.30 -25.56 -4.47
CA THR A 237 17.14 -24.74 -4.08
C THR A 237 16.95 -24.77 -2.59
N VAL A 238 17.05 -25.95 -1.98
CA VAL A 238 16.93 -26.13 -0.53
C VAL A 238 18.10 -25.48 0.19
N SER A 239 19.32 -25.59 -0.34
CA SER A 239 20.51 -24.91 0.19
C SER A 239 20.29 -23.40 0.33
N ARG A 240 19.81 -22.74 -0.74
CA ARG A 240 19.57 -21.29 -0.73
C ARG A 240 18.57 -20.88 0.35
N MET A 241 17.50 -21.66 0.54
CA MET A 241 16.48 -21.41 1.56
C MET A 241 17.06 -21.51 2.98
N ILE A 242 17.76 -22.61 3.27
CA ILE A 242 18.36 -22.86 4.59
C ILE A 242 19.45 -21.82 4.90
N LEU A 243 20.30 -21.49 3.92
CA LEU A 243 21.33 -20.47 4.07
C LEU A 243 20.72 -19.09 4.33
N ALA A 244 19.73 -18.69 3.54
CA ALA A 244 19.09 -17.38 3.70
C ALA A 244 18.48 -17.22 5.10
N ASP A 245 17.75 -18.23 5.58
CA ASP A 245 17.15 -18.19 6.92
C ASP A 245 18.22 -18.25 8.03
N GLY A 246 19.16 -19.20 7.95
CA GLY A 246 20.22 -19.38 8.94
C GLY A 246 21.11 -18.14 9.11
N LEU A 247 21.58 -17.56 8.00
CA LEU A 247 22.38 -16.34 8.00
C LEU A 247 21.58 -15.13 8.47
N ASN A 248 20.31 -15.03 8.08
CA ASN A 248 19.44 -13.95 8.53
C ASN A 248 19.19 -14.05 10.05
N ARG A 249 19.02 -15.25 10.60
CA ARG A 249 18.87 -15.45 12.06
C ARG A 249 20.17 -15.13 12.79
N LEU A 250 21.29 -15.69 12.34
CA LEU A 250 22.59 -15.43 12.95
C LEU A 250 22.93 -13.94 12.94
N SER A 251 22.69 -13.23 11.83
CA SER A 251 23.01 -11.80 11.79
C SER A 251 22.08 -10.94 12.65
N ARG A 252 20.90 -11.42 13.07
CA ARG A 252 20.09 -10.71 14.07
C ARG A 252 20.73 -10.78 15.46
N GLU A 253 21.37 -11.91 15.77
CA GLU A 253 22.06 -12.14 17.03
C GLU A 253 23.46 -11.51 17.03
N ASP A 254 24.27 -11.82 16.02
CA ASP A 254 25.64 -11.38 15.85
C ASP A 254 26.00 -11.24 14.35
N PRO A 255 25.98 -10.00 13.82
CA PRO A 255 26.33 -9.76 12.41
C PRO A 255 27.77 -10.13 12.05
N ALA A 256 28.74 -10.09 12.97
CA ALA A 256 30.12 -10.48 12.68
C ALA A 256 30.22 -11.99 12.47
N LYS A 257 29.64 -12.78 13.37
CA LYS A 257 29.57 -14.25 13.20
C LYS A 257 28.85 -14.64 11.92
N ALA A 258 27.79 -13.91 11.56
CA ALA A 258 27.08 -14.15 10.32
C ALA A 258 27.94 -13.85 9.09
N TRP A 259 28.71 -12.76 9.12
CA TRP A 259 29.66 -12.41 8.06
C TRP A 259 30.70 -13.52 7.89
N ASP A 260 31.33 -13.98 8.97
CA ASP A 260 32.33 -15.06 8.93
C ASP A 260 31.72 -16.39 8.46
N SER A 261 30.52 -16.72 8.94
CA SER A 261 29.78 -17.92 8.52
C SER A 261 29.43 -17.88 7.03
N LEU A 262 29.11 -16.71 6.49
CA LEU A 262 28.85 -16.52 5.07
C LEU A 262 30.11 -16.81 4.23
N GLN A 263 31.27 -16.31 4.64
CA GLN A 263 32.52 -16.57 3.94
C GLN A 263 32.91 -18.06 3.99
N LEU A 264 32.73 -18.69 5.16
CA LEU A 264 32.96 -20.12 5.31
C LEU A 264 32.05 -20.96 4.43
N VAL A 265 30.73 -20.70 4.48
CA VAL A 265 29.76 -21.50 3.73
C VAL A 265 29.82 -21.25 2.24
N ARG A 266 30.24 -20.05 1.80
CA ARG A 266 30.54 -19.79 0.39
C ARG A 266 31.53 -20.82 -0.16
N THR A 267 32.58 -21.17 0.58
CA THR A 267 33.56 -22.17 0.11
C THR A 267 33.05 -23.62 0.15
N LYS A 268 32.10 -23.95 1.04
CA LYS A 268 31.61 -25.31 1.25
C LYS A 268 30.36 -25.65 0.43
N ALA A 269 29.50 -24.67 0.21
CA ALA A 269 28.21 -24.83 -0.45
C ALA A 269 28.23 -24.45 -1.95
N ASP A 270 29.38 -24.07 -2.50
CA ASP A 270 29.53 -23.38 -3.80
C ASP A 270 29.15 -24.18 -5.07
N GLN A 271 28.57 -25.36 -4.96
CA GLN A 271 28.22 -26.17 -6.14
C GLN A 271 26.91 -25.67 -6.77
N GLY A 272 26.93 -24.45 -7.31
CA GLY A 272 25.86 -23.87 -8.13
C GLY A 272 25.06 -22.73 -7.51
N ILE A 273 25.41 -22.23 -6.32
CA ILE A 273 24.78 -21.03 -5.77
C ILE A 273 25.34 -19.81 -6.50
N SER A 274 24.46 -18.95 -7.01
CA SER A 274 24.89 -17.78 -7.77
C SER A 274 25.62 -16.76 -6.89
N SER A 275 26.61 -16.06 -7.47
CA SER A 275 27.28 -14.93 -6.81
C SER A 275 26.28 -13.85 -6.34
N ALA A 276 25.19 -13.65 -7.08
CA ALA A 276 24.12 -12.72 -6.72
C ALA A 276 23.43 -13.08 -5.38
N PHE A 277 23.25 -14.37 -5.08
CA PHE A 277 22.73 -14.79 -3.77
C PHE A 277 23.66 -14.35 -2.64
N TYR A 278 24.96 -14.63 -2.80
CA TYR A 278 25.95 -14.31 -1.79
C TYR A 278 26.12 -12.80 -1.61
N SER A 279 26.14 -12.02 -2.68
CA SER A 279 26.20 -10.56 -2.61
C SER A 279 24.97 -9.97 -1.90
N GLY A 280 23.78 -10.51 -2.19
CA GLY A 280 22.56 -10.14 -1.47
C GLY A 280 22.63 -10.46 0.02
N ALA A 281 23.21 -11.61 0.40
CA ALA A 281 23.45 -11.96 1.80
C ALA A 281 24.47 -11.03 2.48
N GLU A 282 25.60 -10.73 1.82
CA GLU A 282 26.61 -9.77 2.30
C GLU A 282 25.99 -8.41 2.56
N LYS A 283 25.23 -7.88 1.59
CA LYS A 283 24.53 -6.60 1.70
C LYS A 283 23.61 -6.57 2.92
N ASN A 284 22.79 -7.60 3.10
CA ASN A 284 21.83 -7.67 4.21
C ASN A 284 22.54 -7.73 5.58
N ILE A 285 23.61 -8.52 5.69
CA ILE A 285 24.42 -8.63 6.92
C ILE A 285 25.14 -7.29 7.19
N ALA A 286 25.76 -6.69 6.18
CA ALA A 286 26.48 -5.42 6.30
C ALA A 286 25.55 -4.27 6.72
N LEU A 287 24.38 -4.14 6.10
CA LEU A 287 23.38 -3.13 6.51
C LEU A 287 22.88 -3.36 7.94
N ARG A 288 22.70 -4.61 8.35
CA ARG A 288 22.31 -4.93 9.74
C ARG A 288 23.40 -4.54 10.73
N ALA A 289 24.64 -4.90 10.44
CA ALA A 289 25.80 -4.52 11.23
C ALA A 289 25.96 -2.99 11.31
N ALA A 290 25.74 -2.29 10.20
CA ALA A 290 25.80 -0.82 10.15
C ALA A 290 24.73 -0.16 11.02
N ARG A 291 23.49 -0.69 11.00
CA ARG A 291 22.39 -0.25 11.86
C ARG A 291 22.64 -0.53 13.35
N GLN A 292 23.50 -1.48 13.67
CA GLN A 292 24.02 -1.74 15.01
C GLN A 292 25.31 -0.95 15.31
N HIS A 293 25.69 -0.01 14.44
CA HIS A 293 26.86 0.86 14.54
C HIS A 293 28.21 0.12 14.57
N MET A 294 28.27 -1.09 14.03
CA MET A 294 29.52 -1.84 13.90
C MET A 294 30.44 -1.19 12.86
N GLN A 295 31.60 -0.70 13.29
CA GLN A 295 32.52 0.04 12.41
C GLN A 295 33.07 -0.81 11.25
N ALA A 296 33.25 -2.12 11.45
CA ALA A 296 33.66 -3.05 10.40
C ALA A 296 32.71 -3.04 9.19
N ALA A 297 31.42 -2.75 9.41
CA ALA A 297 30.41 -2.74 8.36
C ALA A 297 30.64 -1.66 7.30
N ALA A 298 31.34 -0.57 7.61
CA ALA A 298 31.70 0.43 6.60
C ALA A 298 32.60 -0.17 5.51
N GLY A 299 33.53 -1.06 5.90
CA GLY A 299 34.38 -1.80 4.97
C GLY A 299 33.59 -2.85 4.19
N TRP A 300 32.67 -3.56 4.84
CA TRP A 300 31.80 -4.55 4.20
C TRP A 300 30.89 -3.92 3.13
N LEU A 301 30.27 -2.78 3.44
CA LEU A 301 29.43 -2.03 2.49
C LEU A 301 30.25 -1.53 1.29
N ASN A 302 31.48 -1.05 1.53
CA ASN A 302 32.38 -0.61 0.47
C ASN A 302 32.83 -1.74 -0.46
N ALA A 303 32.93 -2.97 0.06
CA ALA A 303 33.37 -4.15 -0.67
C ALA A 303 32.27 -4.77 -1.55
N LEU A 304 31.01 -4.34 -1.40
CA LEU A 304 29.91 -4.82 -2.23
C LEU A 304 30.16 -4.47 -3.71
N PRO A 305 29.77 -5.34 -4.66
CA PRO A 305 29.76 -5.00 -6.07
C PRO A 305 28.98 -3.70 -6.33
N VAL A 306 29.45 -2.89 -7.28
CA VAL A 306 28.80 -1.60 -7.62
C VAL A 306 27.32 -1.77 -7.95
N ALA A 307 26.94 -2.87 -8.60
CA ALA A 307 25.56 -3.19 -8.94
C ALA A 307 24.65 -3.42 -7.72
N ASP A 308 25.23 -3.79 -6.57
CA ASP A 308 24.50 -4.07 -5.33
C ASP A 308 24.51 -2.89 -4.35
N GLN A 309 25.31 -1.86 -4.63
CA GLN A 309 25.32 -0.61 -3.87
C GLN A 309 24.11 0.26 -4.24
N ASP A 310 23.19 0.39 -3.30
CA ASP A 310 22.03 1.29 -3.38
C ASP A 310 22.16 2.47 -2.42
N GLU A 311 21.16 3.34 -2.44
CA GLU A 311 21.05 4.52 -1.57
C GLU A 311 21.28 4.15 -0.10
N ASP A 312 20.66 3.08 0.39
CA ASP A 312 20.75 2.69 1.80
C ASP A 312 22.16 2.20 2.19
N THR A 313 22.84 1.45 1.31
CA THR A 313 24.22 1.02 1.54
C THR A 313 25.20 2.19 1.62
N ARG A 314 25.12 3.14 0.68
CA ARG A 314 25.97 4.35 0.68
C ARG A 314 25.66 5.24 1.88
N ALA A 315 24.37 5.39 2.19
CA ALA A 315 23.90 6.15 3.34
C ALA A 315 24.46 5.60 4.65
N TRP A 316 24.37 4.29 4.88
CA TRP A 316 24.90 3.67 6.09
C TRP A 316 26.43 3.70 6.15
N GLN A 317 27.12 3.55 5.02
CA GLN A 317 28.57 3.73 4.97
C GLN A 317 28.97 5.15 5.41
N ALA A 318 28.32 6.19 4.87
CA ALA A 318 28.56 7.58 5.27
C ALA A 318 28.27 7.80 6.77
N ARG A 319 27.12 7.30 7.27
CA ARG A 319 26.74 7.41 8.69
C ARG A 319 27.77 6.77 9.62
N LEU A 320 28.31 5.60 9.29
CA LEU A 320 29.35 4.96 10.11
C LEU A 320 30.63 5.80 10.18
N HIS A 321 31.09 6.36 9.06
CA HIS A 321 32.24 7.26 9.06
C HIS A 321 31.97 8.55 9.87
N ILE A 322 30.76 9.10 9.79
CA ILE A 322 30.34 10.24 10.61
C ILE A 322 30.37 9.88 12.10
N LEU A 323 29.80 8.73 12.49
CA LEU A 323 29.78 8.25 13.88
C LEU A 323 31.20 8.06 14.43
N ASN A 324 32.13 7.58 13.60
CA ASN A 324 33.54 7.42 13.95
C ASN A 324 34.37 8.70 13.84
N GLN A 325 33.75 9.83 13.46
CA GLN A 325 34.42 11.11 13.21
C GLN A 325 35.53 11.04 12.14
N ASP A 326 35.45 10.06 11.23
CA ASP A 326 36.32 9.96 10.06
C ASP A 326 35.78 10.90 8.97
N TRP A 327 35.93 12.20 9.19
CA TRP A 327 35.36 13.25 8.34
C TRP A 327 35.91 13.22 6.92
N GLN A 328 37.14 12.73 6.73
CA GLN A 328 37.72 12.56 5.40
C GLN A 328 36.96 11.49 4.61
N LYS A 329 36.79 10.28 5.17
CA LYS A 329 36.05 9.21 4.49
C LYS A 329 34.56 9.51 4.38
N ALA A 330 33.94 10.12 5.40
CA ALA A 330 32.56 10.57 5.31
C ALA A 330 32.34 11.51 4.11
N GLY A 331 33.23 12.49 3.93
CA GLY A 331 33.20 13.38 2.77
C GLY A 331 33.38 12.65 1.43
N GLN A 332 34.34 11.72 1.35
CA GLN A 332 34.60 10.91 0.14
C GLN A 332 33.40 10.04 -0.25
N VAL A 333 32.77 9.37 0.71
CA VAL A 333 31.60 8.52 0.46
C VAL A 333 30.43 9.37 -0.03
N ILE A 334 30.18 10.53 0.59
CA ILE A 334 29.12 11.45 0.14
C ILE A 334 29.41 11.99 -1.26
N GLU A 335 30.67 12.32 -1.56
CA GLU A 335 31.06 12.82 -2.89
C GLU A 335 30.95 11.74 -3.99
N ALA A 336 31.06 10.47 -3.63
CA ALA A 336 30.88 9.34 -4.54
C ALA A 336 29.40 8.94 -4.77
N MET A 337 28.45 9.48 -4.01
CA MET A 337 27.02 9.21 -4.23
C MET A 337 26.55 9.74 -5.61
N PRO A 338 25.50 9.16 -6.21
CA PRO A 338 24.83 9.76 -7.36
C PRO A 338 24.37 11.20 -7.09
N GLN A 339 24.35 12.04 -8.15
CA GLN A 339 23.98 13.46 -8.03
C GLN A 339 22.64 13.72 -7.32
N PRO A 340 21.56 12.95 -7.56
CA PRO A 340 20.30 13.12 -6.83
C PRO A 340 20.46 12.98 -5.31
N GLU A 341 21.18 11.96 -4.85
CA GLU A 341 21.45 11.72 -3.42
C GLU A 341 22.30 12.84 -2.83
N GLN A 342 23.37 13.26 -3.50
CA GLN A 342 24.22 14.36 -3.01
C GLN A 342 23.46 15.67 -2.77
N GLN A 343 22.40 15.90 -3.54
CA GLN A 343 21.58 17.11 -3.46
C GLN A 343 20.52 17.04 -2.36
N GLU A 344 20.28 15.88 -1.77
CA GLU A 344 19.40 15.76 -0.61
C GLU A 344 19.96 16.56 0.57
N SER A 345 19.06 17.19 1.33
CA SER A 345 19.43 18.15 2.38
C SER A 345 20.34 17.57 3.47
N ASN A 346 20.15 16.30 3.83
CA ASN A 346 20.99 15.52 4.74
C ASN A 346 22.43 15.40 4.21
N TRP A 347 22.60 14.94 2.97
CA TRP A 347 23.94 14.68 2.43
C TRP A 347 24.69 15.97 2.11
N ALA A 348 24.00 16.99 1.59
CA ALA A 348 24.58 18.33 1.43
C ALA A 348 25.04 18.91 2.78
N TYR A 349 24.25 18.75 3.85
CA TYR A 349 24.63 19.18 5.20
C TYR A 349 25.85 18.42 5.72
N TRP A 350 25.83 17.09 5.65
CA TRP A 350 26.94 16.28 6.15
C TRP A 350 28.22 16.45 5.33
N LYS A 351 28.13 16.78 4.04
CA LYS A 351 29.27 17.22 3.22
C LYS A 351 29.86 18.53 3.73
N ALA A 352 29.02 19.54 3.98
CA ALA A 352 29.45 20.80 4.57
C ALA A 352 30.09 20.59 5.95
N ARG A 353 29.49 19.74 6.78
CA ARG A 353 29.99 19.39 8.11
C ARG A 353 31.33 18.68 8.07
N ALA A 354 31.50 17.71 7.16
CA ALA A 354 32.76 17.02 6.95
C ALA A 354 33.88 18.00 6.55
N LEU A 355 33.60 18.96 5.66
CA LEU A 355 34.56 20.00 5.27
C LEU A 355 34.92 20.92 6.44
N GLU A 356 33.93 21.38 7.20
CA GLU A 356 34.12 22.22 8.38
C GLU A 356 35.02 21.54 9.42
N MET A 357 34.78 20.25 9.68
CA MET A 357 35.56 19.45 10.64
C MET A 357 36.99 19.16 10.17
N GLN A 358 37.25 19.25 8.87
CA GLN A 358 38.59 19.22 8.29
C GLN A 358 39.29 20.60 8.27
N GLY A 359 38.67 21.64 8.85
CA GLY A 359 39.19 23.01 8.85
C GLY A 359 38.89 23.81 7.59
N LYS A 360 38.18 23.24 6.60
CA LYS A 360 37.87 23.87 5.31
C LYS A 360 36.59 24.71 5.38
N LYS A 361 36.56 25.68 6.31
CA LYS A 361 35.35 26.49 6.59
C LYS A 361 34.86 27.29 5.38
N GLU A 362 35.77 27.84 4.59
CA GLU A 362 35.44 28.60 3.37
C GLU A 362 34.72 27.74 2.33
N ALA A 363 35.08 26.47 2.22
CA ALA A 363 34.43 25.52 1.31
C ALA A 363 33.07 25.03 1.86
N ALA A 364 32.89 24.97 3.18
CA ALA A 364 31.65 24.54 3.83
C ALA A 364 30.56 25.62 3.79
N ALA A 365 30.94 26.90 3.95
CA ALA A 365 30.02 28.03 4.02
C ALA A 365 28.97 28.10 2.89
N PRO A 366 29.32 27.99 1.60
CA PRO A 366 28.32 28.05 0.52
C PRO A 366 27.32 26.89 0.55
N LEU A 367 27.72 25.70 1.00
CA LEU A 367 26.83 24.55 1.13
C LEU A 367 25.80 24.77 2.24
N TYR A 368 26.23 25.28 3.40
CA TYR A 368 25.32 25.67 4.48
C TYR A 368 24.39 26.80 4.04
N ALA A 369 24.90 27.82 3.33
CA ALA A 369 24.09 28.96 2.90
C ALA A 369 22.97 28.54 1.95
N LYS A 370 23.26 27.64 1.00
CA LYS A 370 22.26 27.08 0.09
C LYS A 370 21.13 26.36 0.84
N LEU A 371 21.47 25.58 1.87
CA LEU A 371 20.48 24.84 2.66
C LEU A 371 19.68 25.74 3.60
N ALA A 372 20.31 26.75 4.20
CA ALA A 372 19.68 27.69 5.13
C ALA A 372 18.55 28.51 4.50
N ALA A 373 18.54 28.64 3.17
CA ALA A 373 17.47 29.31 2.42
C ALA A 373 16.18 28.48 2.29
N SER A 374 16.20 27.19 2.66
CA SER A 374 15.04 26.29 2.59
C SER A 374 14.43 26.04 3.97
N ARG A 375 13.30 25.31 4.00
CA ARG A 375 12.65 24.88 5.25
C ARG A 375 12.83 23.38 5.48
N GLY A 376 13.37 23.01 6.63
CA GLY A 376 13.59 21.62 7.00
C GLY A 376 14.64 21.47 8.09
N TYR A 377 14.77 20.26 8.64
CA TYR A 377 15.69 19.96 9.74
C TYR A 377 17.14 20.39 9.44
N TYR A 378 17.70 19.96 8.30
CA TYR A 378 19.07 20.29 7.90
C TYR A 378 19.25 21.76 7.45
N SER A 379 18.17 22.41 6.99
CA SER A 379 18.19 23.85 6.71
C SER A 379 18.38 24.67 7.97
N PHE A 380 17.65 24.34 9.04
CA PHE A 380 17.80 25.02 10.33
C PHE A 380 19.16 24.78 10.95
N LEU A 381 19.67 23.54 10.91
CA LEU A 381 21.05 23.24 11.34
C LEU A 381 22.09 24.03 10.53
N SER A 382 21.87 24.23 9.23
CA SER A 382 22.77 25.03 8.40
C SER A 382 22.74 26.52 8.75
N ALA A 383 21.54 27.06 9.00
CA ALA A 383 21.37 28.44 9.44
C ALA A 383 22.07 28.70 10.78
N GLU A 384 21.90 27.78 11.75
CA GLU A 384 22.58 27.84 13.04
C GLU A 384 24.11 27.84 12.90
N ARG A 385 24.66 26.97 12.02
CA ARG A 385 26.11 26.92 11.74
C ARG A 385 26.67 28.23 11.19
N LEU A 386 25.86 29.00 10.46
CA LEU A 386 26.25 30.30 9.90
C LEU A 386 25.85 31.49 10.79
N GLY A 387 25.16 31.27 11.91
CA GLY A 387 24.61 32.35 12.74
C GLY A 387 23.50 33.14 12.03
N LEU A 388 22.81 32.53 11.07
CA LEU A 388 21.70 33.14 10.33
C LEU A 388 20.36 32.92 11.07
N PRO A 389 19.39 33.83 10.95
CA PRO A 389 18.05 33.62 11.48
C PRO A 389 17.35 32.45 10.78
N LEU A 390 16.52 31.72 11.52
CA LEU A 390 15.74 30.60 10.97
C LEU A 390 14.66 31.12 10.02
N GLN A 391 14.60 30.56 8.82
CA GLN A 391 13.56 30.87 7.82
C GLN A 391 12.26 30.11 8.15
N MET A 392 11.36 30.78 8.87
CA MET A 392 10.06 30.22 9.29
C MET A 392 8.88 30.77 8.47
N SER A 393 9.14 31.57 7.43
CA SER A 393 8.09 32.16 6.61
C SER A 393 7.20 31.08 5.99
N SER A 394 5.90 31.37 5.98
CA SER A 394 4.94 30.70 5.12
C SER A 394 4.58 31.68 4.02
N ASP A 395 4.86 31.34 2.77
CA ASP A 395 4.23 32.04 1.67
C ASP A 395 2.73 31.72 1.77
N SER A 396 1.93 32.71 2.19
CA SER A 396 0.49 32.54 2.23
C SER A 396 -0.02 32.48 0.80
N PHE A 397 -0.39 31.28 0.37
CA PHE A 397 -1.11 31.14 -0.89
C PHE A 397 -2.49 31.78 -0.73
N GLN A 398 -2.73 32.88 -1.43
CA GLN A 398 -4.05 33.50 -1.54
C GLN A 398 -4.69 33.04 -2.85
N ALA A 399 -5.66 32.14 -2.75
CA ALA A 399 -6.50 31.79 -3.89
C ALA A 399 -7.38 32.98 -4.28
N SER A 400 -7.58 33.18 -5.57
CA SER A 400 -8.56 34.15 -6.06
C SER A 400 -9.98 33.73 -5.72
N GLU A 401 -10.90 34.69 -5.61
CA GLU A 401 -12.33 34.40 -5.40
C GLU A 401 -12.89 33.46 -6.49
N ALA A 402 -12.44 33.65 -7.74
CA ALA A 402 -12.83 32.80 -8.86
C ALA A 402 -12.41 31.33 -8.67
N GLU A 403 -11.19 31.07 -8.18
CA GLU A 403 -10.72 29.72 -7.88
C GLU A 403 -11.51 29.08 -6.72
N LEU A 404 -11.81 29.85 -5.68
CA LEU A 404 -12.63 29.39 -4.55
C LEU A 404 -14.05 29.05 -4.97
N THR A 405 -14.69 29.91 -5.78
CA THR A 405 -16.03 29.64 -6.33
C THR A 405 -16.01 28.40 -7.22
N ALA A 406 -15.03 28.27 -8.12
CA ALA A 406 -14.91 27.11 -9.00
C ALA A 406 -14.66 25.80 -8.23
N LEU A 407 -13.94 25.85 -7.11
CA LEU A 407 -13.75 24.70 -6.23
C LEU A 407 -15.04 24.35 -5.47
N ALA A 408 -15.70 25.35 -4.89
CA ALA A 408 -16.93 25.17 -4.12
C ALA A 408 -18.09 24.62 -4.98
N SER A 409 -18.11 24.94 -6.28
CA SER A 409 -19.12 24.43 -7.20
C SER A 409 -18.87 22.98 -7.66
N LYS A 410 -17.73 22.36 -7.32
CA LYS A 410 -17.46 20.98 -7.73
C LYS A 410 -18.41 20.02 -7.00
N PRO A 411 -19.12 19.12 -7.70
CA PRO A 411 -20.04 18.18 -7.06
C PRO A 411 -19.41 17.37 -5.94
N ALA A 412 -18.16 16.93 -6.11
CA ALA A 412 -17.42 16.21 -5.08
C ALA A 412 -17.24 17.03 -3.79
N ILE A 413 -16.94 18.33 -3.90
CA ILE A 413 -16.76 19.22 -2.74
C ILE A 413 -18.10 19.47 -2.03
N ILE A 414 -19.17 19.70 -2.80
CA ILE A 414 -20.52 19.86 -2.24
C ILE A 414 -20.94 18.59 -1.48
N ARG A 415 -20.71 17.40 -2.06
CA ARG A 415 -20.97 16.12 -1.38
C ARG A 415 -20.12 15.95 -0.13
N THR A 416 -18.83 16.28 -0.17
CA THR A 416 -17.95 16.24 1.01
C THR A 416 -18.46 17.16 2.12
N TYR A 417 -18.90 18.37 1.77
CA TYR A 417 -19.51 19.29 2.72
C TYR A 417 -20.78 18.70 3.35
N GLU A 418 -21.69 18.16 2.54
CA GLU A 418 -22.92 17.55 3.07
C GLU A 418 -22.64 16.34 3.97
N TRP A 419 -21.65 15.51 3.63
CA TRP A 419 -21.20 14.45 4.53
C TRP A 419 -20.70 15.00 5.87
N LEU A 420 -19.90 16.07 5.86
CA LEU A 420 -19.43 16.72 7.08
C LEU A 420 -20.59 17.22 7.96
N GLN A 421 -21.68 17.70 7.35
CA GLN A 421 -22.86 18.18 8.09
C GLN A 421 -23.66 17.04 8.76
N LEU A 422 -23.54 15.81 8.27
CA LEU A 422 -24.21 14.64 8.85
C LEU A 422 -23.40 13.98 9.98
N GLY A 423 -22.14 14.40 10.19
CA GLY A 423 -21.20 13.75 11.12
C GLY A 423 -20.66 12.43 10.60
#